data_AF-A0A7C3RDD1-F1
#
_entry.id   AF-A0A7C3RDD1-F1
#
_cell.length_a   1.000
_cell.length_b   1.000
_cell.length_c   1.000
_cell.angle_alpha   90.00
_cell.angle_beta   90.00
_cell.angle_gamma   90.00
#
_symmetry.space_group_name_H-M   'P 1'
#
loop_
_entity.id
_entity.type
_entity.pdbx_description
1 polymer ?
#
loop_
_entity_poly.entity_id
_entity_poly.type
_entity_poly.pdbx_seq_one_letter_code
_entity_poly.pdbx_strand_id
1 'polypeptide(L)'
;MLKSVVAKTVSAWHKQLMHRTAFLLCGLVMVRACLSAAETKLPELQVGQRVFRNIVILGVDATDLYFRYDGGIRNAKLRDLQPELQKMFGYDPVRAAEIEQRRIDEERQFAESVVRTLQAEALARLRGPETVEEETLADALTENSHLNKPMPELAVEKWLTEKPSGTNKLMIVYFLKTTSAPCKHYTTQFNEWQKKYAKQLVVVGLSPESQLGKPAESEIGFALGLDPENRIARKVGVSNVPQIFLVDPNGIVRYCGHPAAVTEKTLKHMFEMFGLHFEEKAPSTATAPAKGS
;
A
#
# COMPACT_ATOMS: atom_id res chain seq x y z
N MET A 1 -9.35 59.06 -11.94
CA MET A 1 -9.41 57.62 -12.30
C MET A 1 -8.38 57.16 -13.35
N LEU A 2 -7.73 58.04 -14.12
CA LEU A 2 -6.76 57.62 -15.17
C LEU A 2 -5.40 57.10 -14.65
N LYS A 3 -4.92 57.53 -13.48
CA LYS A 3 -3.58 57.13 -12.98
C LYS A 3 -3.49 55.67 -12.50
N SER A 4 -4.62 55.07 -12.13
CA SER A 4 -4.70 53.70 -11.60
C SER A 4 -4.67 52.61 -12.70
N VAL A 5 -5.17 52.94 -13.90
CA VAL A 5 -5.25 51.98 -15.00
C VAL A 5 -3.87 51.79 -15.65
N VAL A 6 -3.09 52.88 -15.81
CA VAL A 6 -1.75 52.82 -16.44
C VAL A 6 -0.76 52.03 -15.59
N ALA A 7 -0.80 52.15 -14.26
CA ALA A 7 0.12 51.46 -13.36
C ALA A 7 -0.08 49.93 -13.35
N LYS A 8 -1.34 49.46 -13.49
CA LYS A 8 -1.66 48.02 -13.53
C LYS A 8 -1.19 47.38 -14.83
N THR A 9 -1.26 48.10 -15.95
CA THR A 9 -0.84 47.59 -17.26
C THR A 9 0.68 47.43 -17.36
N VAL A 10 1.48 48.37 -16.82
CA VAL A 10 2.95 48.29 -16.85
C VAL A 10 3.49 47.14 -15.99
N SER A 11 2.86 46.86 -14.85
CA SER A 11 3.21 45.73 -13.95
C SER A 11 2.99 44.35 -14.60
N ALA A 12 1.93 44.19 -15.39
CA ALA A 12 1.63 42.92 -16.05
C ALA A 12 2.65 42.60 -17.17
N TRP A 13 3.07 43.63 -17.91
CA TRP A 13 4.09 43.50 -18.96
C TRP A 13 5.48 43.18 -18.41
N HIS A 14 5.85 43.76 -17.26
CA HIS A 14 7.11 43.43 -16.57
C HIS A 14 7.16 41.97 -16.08
N LYS A 15 6.06 41.45 -15.53
CA LYS A 15 6.00 40.06 -15.04
C LYS A 15 6.06 39.03 -16.17
N GLN A 16 5.39 39.28 -17.30
CA GLN A 16 5.45 38.41 -18.47
C GLN A 16 6.83 38.44 -19.15
N LEU A 17 7.49 39.60 -19.21
CA LEU A 17 8.83 39.71 -19.78
C LEU A 17 9.88 39.00 -18.91
N MET A 18 9.80 39.12 -17.58
CA MET A 18 10.69 38.42 -16.65
C MET A 18 10.50 36.89 -16.63
N HIS A 19 9.27 36.39 -16.82
CA HIS A 19 9.04 34.94 -16.93
C HIS A 19 9.63 34.35 -18.22
N ARG A 20 9.56 35.08 -19.34
CA ARG A 20 10.10 34.62 -20.63
C ARG A 20 11.63 34.65 -20.66
N THR A 21 12.26 35.65 -20.03
CA THR A 21 13.72 35.70 -19.90
C THR A 21 14.25 34.67 -18.90
N ALA A 22 13.54 34.40 -17.80
CA ALA A 22 13.89 33.34 -16.85
C ALA A 22 13.79 31.92 -17.46
N PHE A 23 12.77 31.67 -18.31
CA PHE A 23 12.63 30.39 -19.01
C PHE A 23 13.72 30.17 -20.07
N LEU A 24 14.09 31.23 -20.80
CA LEU A 24 15.18 31.16 -21.79
C LEU A 24 16.57 31.00 -21.14
N LEU A 25 16.80 31.60 -19.96
CA LEU A 25 18.03 31.40 -19.19
C LEU A 25 18.10 30.00 -18.54
N CYS A 26 16.99 29.45 -18.02
CA CYS A 26 16.97 28.07 -17.52
C CYS A 26 17.16 27.03 -18.65
N GLY A 27 16.61 27.30 -19.84
CA GLY A 27 16.85 26.45 -21.02
C GLY A 27 18.30 26.46 -21.47
N LEU A 28 18.98 27.62 -21.44
CA LEU A 28 20.40 27.71 -21.80
C LEU A 28 21.34 27.13 -20.73
N VAL A 29 20.95 27.14 -19.46
CA VAL A 29 21.68 26.50 -18.35
C VAL A 29 21.49 24.98 -18.36
N MET A 30 20.31 24.46 -18.75
CA MET A 30 20.08 23.01 -18.86
C MET A 30 20.80 22.35 -20.05
N VAL A 31 21.05 23.07 -21.15
CA VAL A 31 21.70 22.48 -22.34
C VAL A 31 23.24 22.40 -22.20
N ARG A 32 23.83 23.02 -21.17
CA ARG A 32 25.30 23.06 -20.99
C ARG A 32 25.84 22.10 -19.92
N ALA A 33 25.04 21.15 -19.42
CA ALA A 33 25.47 20.13 -18.47
C ALA A 33 25.54 18.70 -19.06
N CYS A 34 25.33 18.52 -20.37
CA CYS A 34 25.75 17.30 -21.07
C CYS A 34 27.18 17.48 -21.61
N LEU A 35 28.14 17.81 -20.73
CA LEU A 35 29.52 17.48 -21.02
C LEU A 35 29.69 16.00 -20.70
N SER A 36 29.99 15.22 -21.73
CA SER A 36 30.30 13.79 -21.68
C SER A 36 31.03 13.40 -20.40
N ALA A 37 30.32 12.77 -19.46
CA ALA A 37 30.98 11.94 -18.47
C ALA A 37 31.62 10.80 -19.26
N ALA A 38 32.94 10.87 -19.46
CA ALA A 38 33.67 9.76 -20.02
C ALA A 38 33.39 8.55 -19.12
N GLU A 39 32.59 7.61 -19.62
CA GLU A 39 32.34 6.34 -18.93
C GLU A 39 33.69 5.70 -18.67
N THR A 40 34.18 5.81 -17.44
CA THR A 40 35.48 5.26 -17.06
C THR A 40 35.28 3.76 -16.92
N LYS A 41 35.54 3.07 -18.03
CA LYS A 41 35.51 1.61 -18.10
C LYS A 41 36.82 1.09 -17.57
N LEU A 42 36.76 0.29 -16.52
CA LEU A 42 37.94 -0.43 -16.03
C LEU A 42 37.78 -1.91 -16.39
N PRO A 43 38.85 -2.55 -16.90
CA PRO A 43 38.80 -3.95 -17.29
C PRO A 43 38.59 -4.87 -16.08
N GLU A 44 39.15 -4.49 -14.93
CA GLU A 44 39.09 -5.26 -13.70
C GLU A 44 39.10 -4.32 -12.47
N LEU A 45 38.32 -4.68 -11.45
CA LEU A 45 38.31 -4.03 -10.14
C LEU A 45 38.44 -5.09 -9.05
N GLN A 46 39.52 -5.02 -8.28
CA GLN A 46 39.68 -5.82 -7.08
C GLN A 46 39.18 -5.04 -5.87
N VAL A 47 38.25 -5.63 -5.12
CA VAL A 47 37.71 -5.10 -3.87
C VAL A 47 37.93 -6.15 -2.79
N GLY A 48 38.92 -5.94 -1.93
CA GLY A 48 39.40 -6.97 -1.00
C GLY A 48 39.81 -8.27 -1.72
N GLN A 49 39.08 -9.35 -1.46
CA GLN A 49 39.33 -10.69 -2.06
C GLN A 49 38.51 -10.97 -3.33
N ARG A 50 37.63 -10.06 -3.74
CA ARG A 50 36.72 -10.27 -4.90
C ARG A 50 37.19 -9.46 -6.10
N VAL A 51 37.11 -10.09 -7.27
CA VAL A 51 37.51 -9.50 -8.56
C VAL A 51 36.27 -9.32 -9.43
N PHE A 52 36.03 -8.09 -9.86
CA PHE A 52 34.95 -7.73 -10.77
C PHE A 52 35.54 -7.37 -12.14
N ARG A 53 34.89 -7.80 -13.22
CA ARG A 53 35.33 -7.55 -14.60
C ARG A 53 34.25 -6.79 -15.36
N ASN A 54 34.65 -6.13 -16.46
CA ASN A 54 33.78 -5.32 -17.30
C ASN A 54 33.02 -4.25 -16.50
N ILE A 55 33.75 -3.46 -15.71
CA ILE A 55 33.12 -2.48 -14.83
C ILE A 55 32.96 -1.11 -15.49
N VAL A 56 31.80 -0.49 -15.24
CA VAL A 56 31.51 0.90 -15.60
C VAL A 56 31.23 1.66 -14.32
N ILE A 57 32.04 2.67 -14.02
CA ILE A 57 31.84 3.51 -12.83
C ILE A 57 30.64 4.42 -13.05
N LEU A 58 29.69 4.38 -12.12
CA LEU A 58 28.46 5.17 -12.15
C LEU A 58 28.59 6.44 -11.31
N GLY A 59 29.38 6.41 -10.25
CA GLY A 59 29.59 7.54 -9.36
C GLY A 59 30.47 7.20 -8.17
N VAL A 60 30.99 8.25 -7.52
CA VAL A 60 31.86 8.15 -6.35
C VAL A 60 31.31 9.09 -5.29
N ASP A 61 31.12 8.57 -4.07
CA ASP A 61 30.85 9.37 -2.88
C ASP A 61 32.09 9.37 -1.96
N ALA A 62 32.06 10.12 -0.86
CA ALA A 62 33.18 10.24 0.07
C ALA A 62 33.63 8.89 0.70
N THR A 63 32.77 7.86 0.68
CA THR A 63 33.03 6.56 1.32
C THR A 63 32.88 5.36 0.37
N ASP A 64 32.16 5.51 -0.75
CA ASP A 64 31.72 4.41 -1.62
C ASP A 64 31.91 4.72 -3.12
N LEU A 65 32.35 3.72 -3.87
CA LEU A 65 32.42 3.69 -5.34
C LEU A 65 31.25 2.85 -5.87
N TYR A 66 30.42 3.43 -6.72
CA TYR A 66 29.29 2.76 -7.37
C TYR A 66 29.67 2.35 -8.79
N PHE A 67 29.50 1.07 -9.12
CA PHE A 67 29.85 0.54 -10.44
C PHE A 67 28.84 -0.50 -10.93
N ARG A 68 28.72 -0.58 -12.25
CA ARG A 68 27.98 -1.62 -12.97
C ARG A 68 28.96 -2.65 -13.51
N TYR A 69 28.64 -3.93 -13.37
CA TYR A 69 29.37 -5.06 -13.92
C TYR A 69 28.38 -6.04 -14.60
N ASP A 70 28.87 -7.12 -15.19
CA ASP A 70 28.02 -8.08 -15.93
C ASP A 70 26.87 -8.68 -15.08
N GLY A 71 27.02 -8.70 -13.74
CA GLY A 71 25.99 -9.17 -12.81
C GLY A 71 25.10 -8.07 -12.21
N GLY A 72 25.15 -6.85 -12.72
CA GLY A 72 24.29 -5.73 -12.27
C GLY A 72 25.06 -4.58 -11.60
N ILE A 73 24.41 -3.87 -10.69
CA ILE A 73 24.99 -2.70 -10.00
C ILE A 73 25.43 -3.08 -8.58
N ARG A 74 26.63 -2.66 -8.18
CA ARG A 74 27.22 -2.86 -6.85
C ARG A 74 27.90 -1.59 -6.36
N ASN A 75 28.13 -1.51 -5.06
CA ASN A 75 29.04 -0.53 -4.44
C ASN A 75 30.24 -1.23 -3.81
N ALA A 76 31.35 -0.52 -3.71
CA ALA A 76 32.55 -0.92 -3.00
C ALA A 76 33.04 0.24 -2.12
N LYS A 77 33.49 -0.06 -0.90
CA LYS A 77 34.06 0.96 -0.01
C LYS A 77 35.41 1.40 -0.57
N LEU A 78 35.62 2.72 -0.62
CA LEU A 78 36.87 3.29 -1.16
C LEU A 78 38.11 2.80 -0.40
N ARG A 79 37.99 2.55 0.91
CA ARG A 79 39.06 2.02 1.76
C ARG A 79 39.55 0.62 1.36
N ASP A 80 38.70 -0.17 0.69
CA ASP A 80 38.97 -1.56 0.32
C ASP A 80 39.48 -1.68 -1.13
N LEU A 81 39.68 -0.54 -1.81
CA LEU A 81 40.26 -0.46 -3.15
C LEU A 81 41.79 -0.42 -3.10
N GLN A 82 42.45 -0.70 -4.22
CA GLN A 82 43.89 -0.56 -4.33
C GLN A 82 44.35 0.91 -4.17
N PRO A 83 45.56 1.18 -3.63
CA PRO A 83 46.05 2.54 -3.34
C PRO A 83 46.02 3.49 -4.54
N GLU A 84 46.23 2.97 -5.75
CA GLU A 84 46.21 3.72 -7.01
C GLU A 84 44.81 4.26 -7.30
N LEU A 85 43.79 3.42 -7.06
CA LEU A 85 42.39 3.79 -7.24
C LEU A 85 41.91 4.73 -6.12
N GLN A 86 42.35 4.52 -4.88
CA GLN A 86 42.10 5.45 -3.78
C GLN A 86 42.59 6.86 -4.12
N LYS A 87 43.80 6.97 -4.67
CA LYS A 87 44.39 8.25 -5.10
C LYS A 87 43.64 8.85 -6.30
N MET A 88 43.21 8.03 -7.25
CA MET A 88 42.43 8.47 -8.42
C MET A 88 41.06 9.04 -8.04
N PHE A 89 40.45 8.52 -6.97
CA PHE A 89 39.14 8.96 -6.48
C PHE A 89 39.22 9.96 -5.31
N GLY A 90 40.41 10.43 -4.94
CA GLY A 90 40.59 11.43 -3.89
C GLY A 90 40.14 10.96 -2.50
N TYR A 91 40.33 9.68 -2.20
CA TYR A 91 39.98 9.10 -0.90
C TYR A 91 40.83 9.73 0.22
N ASP A 92 40.17 10.35 1.20
CA ASP A 92 40.77 10.87 2.41
C ASP A 92 40.36 9.97 3.60
N PRO A 93 41.30 9.23 4.21
CA PRO A 93 40.97 8.28 5.28
C PRO A 93 40.45 8.96 6.55
N VAL A 94 40.88 10.21 6.83
CA VAL A 94 40.45 10.95 8.02
C VAL A 94 39.01 11.43 7.82
N ARG A 95 38.75 12.08 6.68
CA ARG A 95 37.40 12.57 6.36
C ARG A 95 36.39 11.43 6.20
N ALA A 96 36.80 10.30 5.61
CA ALA A 96 35.94 9.13 5.49
C ALA A 96 35.60 8.51 6.85
N ALA A 97 36.57 8.44 7.78
CA ALA A 97 36.34 7.97 9.13
C ALA A 97 35.41 8.91 9.93
N GLU A 98 35.56 10.23 9.79
CA GLU A 98 34.68 11.22 10.42
C GLU A 98 33.23 11.12 9.92
N ILE A 99 33.04 10.95 8.60
CA ILE A 99 31.70 10.79 8.01
C ILE A 99 31.05 9.47 8.46
N GLU A 100 31.82 8.39 8.51
CA GLU A 100 31.31 7.09 8.99
C GLU A 100 30.97 7.15 10.48
N GLN A 101 31.81 7.75 11.32
CA GLN A 101 31.53 7.93 12.74
C GLN A 101 30.28 8.79 12.96
N ARG A 102 30.13 9.88 12.19
CA ARG A 102 28.91 10.70 12.25
C ARG A 102 27.68 9.89 11.90
N ARG A 103 27.72 9.06 10.85
CA ARG A 103 26.60 8.17 10.49
C ARG A 103 26.28 7.16 11.58
N ILE A 104 27.30 6.56 12.19
CA ILE A 104 27.13 5.63 13.32
C ILE A 104 26.50 6.34 14.53
N ASP A 105 26.93 7.56 14.83
CA ASP A 105 26.37 8.35 15.94
C ASP A 105 24.94 8.81 15.64
N GLU A 106 24.64 9.22 14.40
CA GLU A 106 23.28 9.57 13.95
C GLU A 106 22.34 8.35 13.97
N GLU A 107 22.79 7.19 13.49
CA GLU A 107 22.05 5.93 13.57
C GLU A 107 21.84 5.49 15.02
N ARG A 108 22.85 5.66 15.89
CA ARG A 108 22.72 5.39 17.33
C ARG A 108 21.69 6.32 17.96
N GLN A 109 21.76 7.62 17.69
CA GLN A 109 20.78 8.59 18.19
C GLN A 109 19.37 8.31 17.68
N PHE A 110 19.23 7.94 16.41
CA PHE A 110 17.95 7.53 15.85
C PHE A 110 17.43 6.27 16.54
N ALA A 111 18.25 5.22 16.66
CA ALA A 111 17.90 4.00 17.36
C ALA A 111 17.51 4.24 18.82
N GLU A 112 18.26 5.07 19.55
CA GLU A 112 17.96 5.51 20.91
C GLU A 112 16.64 6.29 20.97
N SER A 113 16.36 7.16 20.00
CA SER A 113 15.10 7.90 19.92
C SER A 113 13.90 6.98 19.66
N VAL A 114 14.06 5.96 18.82
CA VAL A 114 13.04 4.95 18.55
C VAL A 114 12.81 4.12 19.83
N VAL A 115 13.88 3.64 20.47
CA VAL A 115 13.78 2.91 21.76
C VAL A 115 13.09 3.76 22.83
N ARG A 116 13.46 5.04 22.97
CA ARG A 116 12.83 5.96 23.92
C ARG A 116 11.35 6.18 23.63
N THR A 117 10.99 6.30 22.35
CA THR A 117 9.59 6.45 21.91
C THR A 117 8.80 5.18 22.24
N LEU A 118 9.32 4.01 21.88
CA LEU A 118 8.73 2.71 22.21
C LEU A 118 8.61 2.49 23.73
N GLN A 119 9.61 2.93 24.51
CA GLN A 119 9.56 2.86 25.98
C GLN A 119 8.51 3.82 26.57
N ALA A 120 8.38 5.03 26.03
CA ALA A 120 7.35 5.98 26.46
C ALA A 120 5.94 5.47 26.11
N GLU A 121 5.78 4.87 24.93
CA GLU A 121 4.55 4.19 24.50
C GLU A 121 4.26 2.96 25.37
N ALA A 122 5.26 2.13 25.68
CA ALA A 122 5.12 0.99 26.57
C ALA A 122 4.75 1.42 28.00
N LEU A 123 5.35 2.48 28.54
CA LEU A 123 5.02 3.02 29.85
C LEU A 123 3.61 3.64 29.87
N ALA A 124 3.17 4.25 28.77
CA ALA A 124 1.80 4.71 28.60
C ALA A 124 0.81 3.53 28.54
N ARG A 125 1.18 2.42 27.89
CA ARG A 125 0.41 1.16 27.86
C ARG A 125 0.33 0.48 29.21
N LEU A 126 1.40 0.49 30.01
CA LEU A 126 1.41 -0.02 31.39
C LEU A 126 0.52 0.82 32.35
N ARG A 127 0.24 2.08 32.00
CA ARG A 127 -0.66 2.97 32.76
C ARG A 127 -2.09 2.96 32.24
N GLY A 128 -2.35 2.34 31.09
CA GLY A 128 -3.68 2.09 30.54
C GLY A 128 -4.14 0.66 30.81
N PRO A 129 -5.44 0.33 30.63
CA PRO A 129 -5.91 -1.04 30.76
C PRO A 129 -5.24 -1.93 29.70
N GLU A 130 -4.65 -3.04 30.15
CA GLU A 130 -3.87 -3.99 29.35
C GLU A 130 -4.66 -4.54 28.15
N THR A 131 -4.10 -4.43 26.95
CA THR A 131 -4.35 -5.41 25.88
C THR A 131 -3.06 -5.73 25.14
N VAL A 132 -2.76 -7.02 25.13
CA VAL A 132 -1.63 -7.71 24.51
C VAL A 132 -1.59 -7.47 23.00
N GLU A 133 -0.43 -7.10 22.48
CA GLU A 133 -0.17 -6.93 21.05
C GLU A 133 0.32 -8.25 20.46
N GLU A 134 -0.38 -8.74 19.44
CA GLU A 134 0.17 -9.70 18.48
C GLU A 134 -0.12 -9.18 17.06
N GLU A 135 0.92 -9.26 16.22
CA GLU A 135 1.04 -8.65 14.90
C GLU A 135 -0.19 -8.88 14.02
N THR A 136 -0.90 -7.81 13.63
CA THR A 136 -1.94 -7.90 12.60
C THR A 136 -1.81 -6.76 11.60
N LEU A 137 -1.65 -7.15 10.34
CA LEU A 137 -1.58 -6.33 9.13
C LEU A 137 -2.91 -5.57 8.88
N ALA A 138 -3.18 -4.49 9.61
CA ALA A 138 -4.24 -3.53 9.26
C ALA A 138 -3.98 -2.15 9.91
N ASP A 139 -4.51 -1.13 9.23
CA ASP A 139 -4.36 0.31 9.48
C ASP A 139 -4.15 0.75 10.93
N ALA A 140 -3.26 1.73 11.10
CA ALA A 140 -2.97 2.41 12.36
C ALA A 140 -4.24 2.62 13.18
N LEU A 141 -4.26 2.05 14.39
CA LEU A 141 -5.31 2.13 15.40
C LEU A 141 -5.60 3.60 15.76
N THR A 142 -6.31 4.30 14.89
CA THR A 142 -6.96 5.57 15.20
C THR A 142 -8.23 5.27 15.99
N GLU A 143 -8.65 6.18 16.87
CA GLU A 143 -9.78 6.02 17.79
C GLU A 143 -11.11 5.60 17.11
N ASN A 144 -11.20 5.78 15.78
CA ASN A 144 -12.35 5.43 14.95
C ASN A 144 -12.31 3.99 14.39
N SER A 145 -11.22 3.24 14.57
CA SER A 145 -11.11 1.87 14.07
C SER A 145 -12.15 0.97 14.75
N HIS A 146 -12.88 0.24 13.91
CA HIS A 146 -13.86 -0.76 14.32
C HIS A 146 -13.29 -2.17 14.38
N LEU A 147 -11.96 -2.31 14.22
CA LEU A 147 -11.27 -3.58 14.39
C LEU A 147 -11.45 -4.14 15.81
N ASN A 148 -11.66 -5.45 15.92
CA ASN A 148 -11.93 -6.19 17.17
C ASN A 148 -13.16 -5.71 17.95
N LYS A 149 -14.03 -4.90 17.34
CA LYS A 149 -15.32 -4.50 17.91
C LYS A 149 -16.46 -5.23 17.20
N PRO A 150 -17.63 -5.39 17.84
CA PRO A 150 -18.81 -5.90 17.16
C PRO A 150 -19.19 -5.01 15.98
N MET A 151 -19.56 -5.63 14.85
CA MET A 151 -20.12 -4.88 13.73
C MET A 151 -21.46 -4.24 14.16
N PRO A 152 -21.68 -2.95 13.92
CA PRO A 152 -22.98 -2.33 14.23
C PRO A 152 -24.11 -3.02 13.47
N GLU A 153 -25.32 -2.93 14.01
CA GLU A 153 -26.50 -3.41 13.31
C GLU A 153 -26.60 -2.74 11.93
N LEU A 154 -26.82 -3.57 10.89
CA LEU A 154 -26.97 -3.14 9.51
C LEU A 154 -28.39 -2.58 9.28
N ALA A 155 -28.71 -1.49 9.97
CA ALA A 155 -29.97 -0.77 9.85
C ALA A 155 -29.92 0.15 8.62
N VAL A 156 -30.32 -0.41 7.48
CA VAL A 156 -30.45 0.31 6.20
C VAL A 156 -31.89 0.73 5.97
N GLU A 157 -32.09 1.73 5.10
CA GLU A 157 -33.43 2.22 4.78
C GLU A 157 -34.22 1.20 3.97
N LYS A 158 -33.55 0.55 3.01
CA LYS A 158 -34.17 -0.43 2.12
C LYS A 158 -33.20 -1.55 1.78
N TRP A 159 -33.66 -2.79 1.89
CA TRP A 159 -33.00 -3.94 1.30
C TRP A 159 -33.55 -4.18 -0.10
N LEU A 160 -32.67 -4.40 -1.08
CA LEU A 160 -33.07 -4.79 -2.44
C LEU A 160 -33.20 -6.30 -2.60
N THR A 161 -32.65 -7.05 -1.66
CA THR A 161 -32.72 -8.50 -1.53
C THR A 161 -33.29 -8.87 -0.16
N GLU A 162 -33.40 -10.16 0.15
CA GLU A 162 -33.63 -10.58 1.53
C GLU A 162 -32.50 -10.10 2.46
N LYS A 163 -32.87 -9.69 3.68
CA LYS A 163 -31.90 -9.32 4.72
C LYS A 163 -31.03 -10.55 5.05
N PRO A 164 -29.70 -10.41 5.05
CA PRO A 164 -28.82 -11.55 5.29
C PRO A 164 -28.99 -12.07 6.71
N SER A 165 -29.26 -13.37 6.85
CA SER A 165 -29.21 -14.08 8.14
C SER A 165 -27.75 -14.43 8.46
N GLY A 166 -27.19 -13.73 9.43
CA GLY A 166 -25.73 -13.67 9.67
C GLY A 166 -25.21 -14.48 10.85
N THR A 167 -26.00 -15.37 11.45
CA THR A 167 -25.50 -16.20 12.56
C THR A 167 -24.69 -17.38 12.02
N ASN A 168 -23.46 -17.54 12.50
CA ASN A 168 -22.54 -18.67 12.23
C ASN A 168 -21.82 -18.70 10.87
N LYS A 169 -21.72 -17.57 10.15
CA LYS A 169 -20.91 -17.46 8.92
C LYS A 169 -19.92 -16.32 9.04
N LEU A 170 -18.81 -16.41 8.29
CA LEU A 170 -17.98 -15.25 8.03
C LEU A 170 -18.79 -14.25 7.19
N MET A 171 -18.74 -12.97 7.51
CA MET A 171 -19.47 -11.93 6.80
C MET A 171 -18.50 -10.90 6.21
N ILE A 172 -18.67 -10.59 4.92
CA ILE A 172 -18.05 -9.42 4.27
C ILE A 172 -19.10 -8.32 4.23
N VAL A 173 -18.91 -7.26 5.01
CA VAL A 173 -19.68 -6.02 4.83
C VAL A 173 -18.93 -5.13 3.85
N TYR A 174 -19.52 -4.90 2.69
CA TYR A 174 -18.90 -4.24 1.56
C TYR A 174 -19.53 -2.87 1.30
N PHE A 175 -18.78 -1.80 1.53
CA PHE A 175 -19.18 -0.44 1.20
C PHE A 175 -18.82 -0.12 -0.25
N LEU A 176 -19.85 0.17 -1.06
CA LEU A 176 -19.71 0.32 -2.52
C LEU A 176 -20.52 1.48 -3.07
N LYS A 177 -20.18 1.87 -4.30
CA LYS A 177 -21.02 2.68 -5.19
C LYS A 177 -21.09 1.99 -6.54
N THR A 178 -22.29 1.76 -7.06
CA THR A 178 -22.48 0.95 -8.28
C THR A 178 -21.89 1.59 -9.54
N THR A 179 -21.74 2.92 -9.54
CA THR A 179 -21.12 3.70 -10.61
C THR A 179 -19.58 3.66 -10.62
N SER A 180 -18.95 3.15 -9.56
CA SER A 180 -17.50 3.15 -9.41
C SER A 180 -16.84 1.94 -10.08
N ALA A 181 -15.91 2.18 -11.01
CA ALA A 181 -15.16 1.13 -11.72
C ALA A 181 -14.43 0.14 -10.79
N PRO A 182 -13.65 0.56 -9.77
CA PRO A 182 -13.04 -0.38 -8.83
C PRO A 182 -14.09 -1.17 -8.04
N CYS A 183 -15.24 -0.57 -7.73
CA CYS A 183 -16.32 -1.31 -7.05
C CYS A 183 -16.89 -2.42 -7.93
N LYS A 184 -17.07 -2.18 -9.24
CA LYS A 184 -17.55 -3.21 -10.18
C LYS A 184 -16.63 -4.43 -10.24
N HIS A 185 -15.31 -4.21 -10.22
CA HIS A 185 -14.34 -5.31 -10.18
C HIS A 185 -14.54 -6.21 -8.96
N TYR A 186 -14.62 -5.62 -7.76
CA TYR A 186 -14.82 -6.39 -6.53
C TYR A 186 -16.23 -6.97 -6.38
N THR A 187 -17.25 -6.33 -6.96
CA THR A 187 -18.61 -6.90 -7.03
C THR A 187 -18.60 -8.23 -7.78
N THR A 188 -17.90 -8.33 -8.92
CA THR A 188 -17.76 -9.60 -9.66
C THR A 188 -17.07 -10.66 -8.80
N GLN A 189 -15.96 -10.32 -8.15
CA GLN A 189 -15.25 -11.24 -7.26
C GLN A 189 -16.11 -11.73 -6.10
N PHE A 190 -16.84 -10.82 -5.45
CA PHE A 190 -17.69 -11.18 -4.31
C PHE A 190 -18.93 -11.97 -4.72
N ASN A 191 -19.46 -11.78 -5.93
CA ASN A 191 -20.48 -12.66 -6.49
C ASN A 191 -19.97 -14.09 -6.63
N GLU A 192 -18.74 -14.27 -7.12
CA GLU A 192 -18.11 -15.59 -7.25
C GLU A 192 -17.90 -16.22 -5.87
N TRP A 193 -17.40 -15.47 -4.89
CA TRP A 193 -17.18 -15.97 -3.53
C TRP A 193 -18.48 -16.27 -2.80
N GLN A 194 -19.51 -15.44 -2.95
CA GLN A 194 -20.84 -15.70 -2.37
C GLN A 194 -21.42 -17.03 -2.89
N LYS A 195 -21.21 -17.34 -4.17
CA LYS A 195 -21.62 -18.63 -4.76
C LYS A 195 -20.74 -19.78 -4.28
N LYS A 196 -19.41 -19.62 -4.35
CA LYS A 196 -18.43 -20.66 -4.02
C LYS A 196 -18.46 -21.06 -2.54
N TYR A 197 -18.66 -20.09 -1.66
CA TYR A 197 -18.61 -20.26 -0.21
C TYR A 197 -19.97 -20.00 0.47
N ALA A 198 -21.09 -20.23 -0.22
CA ALA A 198 -22.42 -19.90 0.28
C ALA A 198 -22.73 -20.49 1.68
N LYS A 199 -22.10 -21.61 2.05
CA LYS A 199 -22.23 -22.24 3.37
C LYS A 199 -21.45 -21.51 4.46
N GLN A 200 -20.29 -20.92 4.15
CA GLN A 200 -19.34 -20.33 5.10
C GLN A 200 -19.29 -18.80 5.07
N LEU A 201 -19.69 -18.19 3.96
CA LEU A 201 -19.55 -16.76 3.67
C LEU A 201 -20.91 -16.15 3.31
N VAL A 202 -21.17 -14.97 3.89
CA VAL A 202 -22.23 -14.06 3.44
C VAL A 202 -21.62 -12.70 3.10
N VAL A 203 -21.95 -12.20 1.92
CA VAL A 203 -21.55 -10.86 1.45
C VAL A 203 -22.74 -9.94 1.59
N VAL A 204 -22.51 -8.77 2.17
CA VAL A 204 -23.52 -7.75 2.41
C VAL A 204 -23.03 -6.42 1.89
N GLY A 205 -23.57 -5.97 0.77
CA GLY A 205 -23.30 -4.67 0.19
C GLY A 205 -24.08 -3.56 0.90
N LEU A 206 -23.44 -2.41 1.08
CA LEU A 206 -24.05 -1.16 1.55
C LEU A 206 -23.70 -0.04 0.57
N SER A 207 -24.73 0.57 -0.02
CA SER A 207 -24.59 1.70 -0.94
C SER A 207 -25.28 2.95 -0.40
N PRO A 208 -24.67 4.14 -0.53
CA PRO A 208 -25.33 5.41 -0.21
C PRO A 208 -26.31 5.89 -1.30
N GLU A 209 -26.61 5.05 -2.29
CA GLU A 209 -27.56 5.37 -3.35
C GLU A 209 -29.00 5.15 -2.86
N SER A 210 -29.91 6.07 -3.18
CA SER A 210 -31.34 5.96 -2.83
C SER A 210 -32.12 4.98 -3.71
N GLN A 211 -31.60 4.73 -4.91
CA GLN A 211 -32.14 3.77 -5.86
C GLN A 211 -31.02 3.29 -6.79
N LEU A 212 -31.19 2.11 -7.37
CA LEU A 212 -30.27 1.56 -8.36
C LEU A 212 -30.97 1.44 -9.71
N GLY A 213 -30.18 1.48 -10.78
CA GLY A 213 -30.67 1.10 -12.10
C GLY A 213 -30.78 -0.41 -12.23
N LYS A 214 -31.73 -0.89 -13.04
CA LYS A 214 -31.95 -2.33 -13.32
C LYS A 214 -30.67 -3.14 -13.62
N PRO A 215 -29.68 -2.63 -14.38
CA PRO A 215 -28.43 -3.36 -14.62
C PRO A 215 -27.67 -3.65 -13.32
N ALA A 216 -27.52 -2.64 -12.45
CA ALA A 216 -26.80 -2.78 -11.19
C ALA A 216 -27.53 -3.74 -10.22
N GLU A 217 -28.87 -3.69 -10.20
CA GLU A 217 -29.67 -4.63 -9.40
C GLU A 217 -29.50 -6.08 -9.87
N SER A 218 -29.38 -6.30 -11.18
CA SER A 218 -29.24 -7.65 -11.76
C SER A 218 -27.81 -8.21 -11.66
N GLU A 219 -26.81 -7.33 -11.64
CA GLU A 219 -25.39 -7.70 -11.55
C GLU A 219 -24.96 -8.07 -10.13
N ILE A 220 -25.69 -7.62 -9.10
CA ILE A 220 -25.33 -7.87 -7.69
C ILE A 220 -26.01 -9.16 -7.21
N GLY A 221 -25.22 -10.20 -7.00
CA GLY A 221 -25.66 -11.54 -6.60
C GLY A 221 -25.57 -11.81 -5.10
N PHE A 222 -25.45 -10.78 -4.28
CA PHE A 222 -25.38 -10.85 -2.82
C PHE A 222 -26.33 -9.84 -2.18
N ALA A 223 -26.48 -9.88 -0.86
CA ALA A 223 -27.45 -9.03 -0.20
C ALA A 223 -27.06 -7.55 -0.28
N LEU A 224 -27.97 -6.66 -0.67
CA LEU A 224 -27.67 -5.25 -0.86
C LEU A 224 -28.65 -4.34 -0.12
N GLY A 225 -28.11 -3.52 0.77
CA GLY A 225 -28.81 -2.49 1.50
C GLY A 225 -28.50 -1.09 0.96
N LEU A 226 -29.53 -0.26 0.87
CA LEU A 226 -29.43 1.16 0.55
C LEU A 226 -29.49 1.98 1.84
N ASP A 227 -28.45 2.77 2.09
CA ASP A 227 -28.31 3.67 3.23
C ASP A 227 -27.97 5.08 2.72
N PRO A 228 -28.94 5.84 2.16
CA PRO A 228 -28.70 7.13 1.52
C PRO A 228 -28.09 8.17 2.46
N GLU A 229 -28.44 8.05 3.75
CA GLU A 229 -27.86 8.86 4.80
C GLU A 229 -26.47 8.41 5.24
N ASN A 230 -25.90 7.34 4.67
CA ASN A 230 -24.56 6.82 4.95
C ASN A 230 -24.27 6.64 6.45
N ARG A 231 -25.30 6.26 7.23
CA ARG A 231 -25.28 6.16 8.69
C ARG A 231 -24.27 5.14 9.17
N ILE A 232 -24.26 3.96 8.56
CA ILE A 232 -23.39 2.85 8.97
C ILE A 232 -21.94 3.21 8.64
N ALA A 233 -21.67 3.67 7.42
CA ALA A 233 -20.34 4.07 6.97
C ALA A 233 -19.73 5.14 7.88
N ARG A 234 -20.49 6.18 8.25
CA ARG A 234 -20.02 7.19 9.20
C ARG A 234 -19.71 6.61 10.57
N LYS A 235 -20.57 5.73 11.08
CA LYS A 235 -20.40 5.11 12.40
C LYS A 235 -19.13 4.27 12.47
N VAL A 236 -18.79 3.56 11.39
CA VAL A 236 -17.62 2.69 11.30
C VAL A 236 -16.37 3.36 10.69
N GLY A 237 -16.43 4.67 10.42
CA GLY A 237 -15.29 5.44 9.92
C GLY A 237 -14.94 5.21 8.45
N VAL A 238 -15.86 4.73 7.61
CA VAL A 238 -15.66 4.56 6.16
C VAL A 238 -15.69 5.91 5.46
N SER A 239 -14.55 6.29 4.88
CA SER A 239 -14.39 7.56 4.14
C SER A 239 -14.28 7.39 2.63
N ASN A 240 -13.98 6.18 2.15
CA ASN A 240 -13.74 5.87 0.74
C ASN A 240 -14.31 4.50 0.36
N VAL A 241 -14.54 4.30 -0.94
CA VAL A 241 -15.02 3.03 -1.50
C VAL A 241 -14.12 2.61 -2.67
N PRO A 242 -13.84 1.31 -2.86
CA PRO A 242 -14.40 0.19 -2.11
C PRO A 242 -13.68 -0.04 -0.76
N GLN A 243 -14.46 -0.32 0.29
CA GLN A 243 -13.94 -0.70 1.61
C GLN A 243 -14.77 -1.86 2.16
N ILE A 244 -14.12 -2.80 2.84
CA ILE A 244 -14.78 -3.98 3.43
C ILE A 244 -14.47 -4.11 4.91
N PHE A 245 -15.38 -4.78 5.60
CA PHE A 245 -15.20 -5.29 6.94
C PHE A 245 -15.38 -6.80 6.89
N LEU A 246 -14.38 -7.55 7.35
CA LEU A 246 -14.53 -8.98 7.60
C LEU A 246 -14.99 -9.15 9.03
N VAL A 247 -16.13 -9.80 9.20
CA VAL A 247 -16.78 -10.03 10.48
C VAL A 247 -16.83 -11.53 10.71
N ASP A 248 -16.35 -11.97 11.87
CA ASP A 248 -16.35 -13.38 12.25
C ASP A 248 -17.77 -13.89 12.60
N PRO A 249 -17.95 -15.21 12.78
CA PRO A 249 -19.24 -15.79 13.15
C PRO A 249 -19.85 -15.27 14.46
N ASN A 250 -19.03 -14.66 15.34
CA ASN A 250 -19.48 -14.05 16.60
C ASN A 250 -19.87 -12.57 16.42
N GLY A 251 -19.81 -12.04 15.20
CA GLY A 251 -20.13 -10.65 14.90
C GLY A 251 -18.99 -9.68 15.15
N ILE A 252 -17.75 -10.15 15.39
CA ILE A 252 -16.59 -9.30 15.66
C ILE A 252 -15.83 -8.99 14.38
N VAL A 253 -15.52 -7.72 14.15
CA VAL A 253 -14.71 -7.27 13.00
C VAL A 253 -13.27 -7.74 13.17
N ARG A 254 -12.75 -8.50 12.21
CA ARG A 254 -11.37 -9.01 12.15
C ARG A 254 -10.50 -8.31 11.12
N TYR A 255 -11.11 -7.58 10.20
CA TYR A 255 -10.41 -6.75 9.24
C TYR A 255 -11.30 -5.59 8.81
N CYS A 256 -10.71 -4.43 8.61
CA CYS A 256 -11.36 -3.27 8.02
C CYS A 256 -10.36 -2.62 7.06
N GLY A 257 -10.74 -2.43 5.79
CA GLY A 257 -9.83 -1.85 4.81
C GLY A 257 -10.20 -2.15 3.36
N HIS A 258 -9.24 -1.95 2.46
CA HIS A 258 -9.47 -2.13 1.03
C HIS A 258 -9.64 -3.63 0.68
N PRO A 259 -10.55 -4.00 -0.26
CA PRO A 259 -10.76 -5.39 -0.67
C PRO A 259 -9.50 -6.12 -1.15
N ALA A 260 -8.57 -5.41 -1.79
CA ALA A 260 -7.34 -5.98 -2.37
C ALA A 260 -6.48 -6.79 -1.39
N ALA A 261 -6.54 -6.48 -0.09
CA ALA A 261 -5.76 -7.20 0.92
C ALA A 261 -6.38 -8.57 1.28
N VAL A 262 -7.65 -8.79 0.94
CA VAL A 262 -8.34 -10.06 1.20
C VAL A 262 -8.25 -10.92 -0.05
N THR A 263 -7.56 -12.05 0.10
CA THR A 263 -7.42 -13.04 -0.97
C THR A 263 -8.21 -14.29 -0.63
N GLU A 264 -8.41 -15.18 -1.62
CA GLU A 264 -9.00 -16.50 -1.37
C GLU A 264 -8.21 -17.28 -0.29
N LYS A 265 -6.87 -17.14 -0.26
CA LYS A 265 -6.03 -17.78 0.77
C LYS A 265 -6.37 -17.25 2.16
N THR A 266 -6.53 -15.93 2.29
CA THR A 266 -6.90 -15.28 3.56
C THR A 266 -8.27 -15.77 4.03
N LEU A 267 -9.26 -15.84 3.13
CA LEU A 267 -10.59 -16.35 3.46
C LEU A 267 -10.56 -17.80 3.93
N LYS A 268 -9.84 -18.67 3.23
CA LYS A 268 -9.70 -20.09 3.63
C LYS A 268 -9.07 -20.24 5.01
N HIS A 269 -8.02 -19.47 5.28
CA HIS A 269 -7.39 -19.45 6.60
C HIS A 269 -8.37 -19.01 7.70
N MET A 270 -9.21 -18.00 7.44
CA MET A 270 -10.25 -17.59 8.39
C MET A 270 -11.33 -18.65 8.56
N PHE A 271 -11.73 -19.35 7.49
CA PHE A 271 -12.68 -20.45 7.60
C PHE A 271 -12.13 -21.56 8.51
N GLU A 272 -10.87 -21.95 8.33
CA GLU A 272 -10.20 -22.93 9.20
C GLU A 272 -10.13 -22.45 10.66
N MET A 273 -9.70 -21.20 10.88
CA MET A 273 -9.58 -20.59 12.20
C MET A 273 -10.90 -20.57 12.98
N PHE A 274 -12.02 -20.35 12.29
CA PHE A 274 -13.35 -20.31 12.89
C PHE A 274 -14.14 -21.63 12.79
N GLY A 275 -13.50 -22.74 12.37
CA GLY A 275 -14.15 -24.05 12.29
C GLY A 275 -15.26 -24.14 11.23
N LEU A 276 -15.19 -23.30 10.18
CA LEU A 276 -16.13 -23.29 9.06
C LEU A 276 -15.67 -24.34 8.02
N HIS A 277 -15.95 -25.61 8.30
CA HIS A 277 -15.43 -26.74 7.50
C HIS A 277 -15.92 -26.78 6.04
N PHE A 278 -15.07 -27.34 5.18
CA PHE A 278 -15.38 -27.65 3.78
C PHE A 278 -15.92 -29.08 3.67
N GLU A 279 -17.05 -29.26 3.00
CA GLU A 279 -17.31 -30.53 2.32
C GLU A 279 -16.73 -30.41 0.92
N GLU A 280 -15.54 -30.95 0.72
CA GLU A 280 -15.02 -31.14 -0.64
C GLU A 280 -15.93 -32.17 -1.32
N LYS A 281 -16.67 -31.74 -2.35
CA LYS A 281 -17.46 -32.65 -3.16
C LYS A 281 -16.49 -33.61 -3.83
N ALA A 282 -16.40 -34.84 -3.32
CA ALA A 282 -15.58 -35.90 -3.90
C ALA A 282 -15.84 -35.97 -5.41
N PRO A 283 -14.80 -36.16 -6.25
CA PRO A 283 -14.99 -36.31 -7.69
C PRO A 283 -15.96 -37.47 -7.90
N SER A 284 -17.12 -37.14 -8.47
CA SER A 284 -18.12 -38.10 -8.91
C SER A 284 -17.43 -39.10 -9.82
N THR A 285 -17.11 -40.29 -9.30
CA THR A 285 -16.70 -41.43 -10.12
C THR A 285 -17.84 -41.68 -11.09
N ALA A 286 -17.65 -41.22 -12.33
CA ALA A 286 -18.52 -41.54 -13.43
C ALA A 286 -18.51 -43.07 -13.59
N THR A 287 -19.60 -43.70 -13.19
CA THR A 287 -19.91 -45.09 -13.50
C THR A 287 -19.83 -45.25 -15.02
N ALA A 288 -18.80 -45.95 -15.50
CA ALA A 288 -18.70 -46.35 -16.89
C ALA A 288 -19.92 -47.22 -17.25
N PRO A 289 -20.61 -46.96 -18.38
CA PRO A 289 -21.69 -47.83 -18.81
C PRO A 289 -21.11 -49.19 -19.21
N ALA A 290 -21.69 -50.25 -18.64
CA ALA A 290 -21.46 -51.62 -19.07
C ALA A 290 -21.75 -51.74 -20.56
N LYS A 291 -20.73 -52.09 -21.35
CA LYS A 291 -20.92 -52.54 -22.74
C LYS A 291 -21.63 -53.89 -22.69
N GLY A 292 -22.90 -53.89 -23.08
CA GLY A 292 -23.58 -55.09 -23.55
C GLY A 292 -23.29 -55.29 -25.03
N SER A 293 -22.61 -56.39 -25.34
CA SER A 293 -22.70 -57.16 -26.60
C SER A 293 -21.77 -58.36 -26.49
#